data_AF-A0A919A3B0-F1
#
_entry.id   AF-A0A919A3B0-F1
#
_cell.length_a   1.000
_cell.length_b   1.000
_cell.length_c   1.000
_cell.angle_alpha   90.00
_cell.angle_beta   90.00
_cell.angle_gamma   90.00
#
_symmetry.space_group_name_H-M   'P 1'
#
loop_
_entity.id
_entity.type
_entity.pdbx_description
1 polymer ?
#
loop_
_entity_poly.entity_id
_entity_poly.type
_entity_poly.pdbx_seq_one_letter_code
_entity_poly.pdbx_strand_id
1 'polypeptide(L)'
;MQFNHYGGEAALLAADLVNAYAREPGPNRAPGTKQQSDTGQELHTEQETDTGQGPDAEQRPDPGRQTGPQQQTGPEQRTGPSDPSALLAARGIVDHALTPAQQRDVRAWAHRLAPCFGPQDLAERCARLNALLDEASSRPRIALHDGTPHFHYSAPGSDAAAHVRALTAAGLASIVCHADARRLGRCARTPCGRVFVDTSRAGRRAYCSVRCANNDAVARHRATRRPG
;
A
#
# COMPACT_ATOMS: atom_id res chain seq x y z
N MET A 1 -17.59 7.71 19.57
CA MET A 1 -18.20 6.53 18.93
C MET A 1 -17.18 5.42 19.09
N GLN A 2 -17.45 4.43 19.94
CA GLN A 2 -16.69 3.18 19.89
C GLN A 2 -17.16 2.48 18.63
N PHE A 3 -16.26 2.31 17.66
CA PHE A 3 -16.54 1.34 16.61
C PHE A 3 -16.60 -0.01 17.31
N ASN A 4 -17.63 -0.82 17.01
CA ASN A 4 -17.62 -2.21 17.44
C ASN A 4 -16.27 -2.81 16.99
N HIS A 5 -15.60 -3.53 17.89
CA HIS A 5 -14.26 -4.09 17.69
C HIS A 5 -14.11 -4.72 16.29
N TYR A 6 -15.15 -5.37 15.80
CA TYR A 6 -15.16 -6.05 14.50
C TYR A 6 -15.40 -5.16 13.27
N GLY A 7 -16.20 -4.09 13.37
CA GLY A 7 -16.48 -3.21 12.22
C GLY A 7 -15.38 -2.17 12.00
N GLY A 8 -14.89 -1.59 13.09
CA GLY A 8 -13.85 -0.56 13.05
C GLY A 8 -12.48 -1.13 12.69
N GLU A 9 -12.05 -2.21 13.34
CA GLU A 9 -10.74 -2.82 13.07
C GLU A 9 -10.67 -3.41 11.67
N ALA A 10 -11.74 -4.02 11.16
CA ALA A 10 -11.77 -4.52 9.80
C ALA A 10 -11.68 -3.40 8.75
N ALA A 11 -12.31 -2.25 8.99
CA ALA A 11 -12.16 -1.08 8.13
C ALA A 11 -10.74 -0.48 8.20
N LEU A 12 -10.12 -0.47 9.39
CA LEU A 12 -8.75 -0.02 9.57
C LEU A 12 -7.75 -0.95 8.88
N LEU A 13 -7.95 -2.27 8.96
CA LEU A 13 -7.19 -3.25 8.19
C LEU A 13 -7.28 -2.98 6.69
N ALA A 14 -8.49 -2.71 6.17
CA ALA A 14 -8.67 -2.38 4.76
C ALA A 14 -7.80 -1.19 4.34
N ALA A 15 -7.76 -0.12 5.16
CA ALA A 15 -6.92 1.04 4.90
C ALA A 15 -5.41 0.72 5.00
N ASP A 16 -5.00 -0.14 5.92
CA ASP A 16 -3.61 -0.57 6.08
C ASP A 16 -3.14 -1.40 4.88
N LEU A 17 -3.94 -2.37 4.43
CA LEU A 17 -3.66 -3.19 3.24
C LEU A 17 -3.52 -2.32 1.98
N VAL A 18 -4.45 -1.39 1.75
CA VAL A 18 -4.38 -0.44 0.63
C VAL A 18 -3.08 0.38 0.68
N ASN A 19 -2.72 0.90 1.86
CA ASN A 19 -1.52 1.71 2.02
C ASN A 19 -0.22 0.91 1.91
N ALA A 20 -0.22 -0.36 2.32
CA ALA A 20 0.93 -1.26 2.21
C ALA A 20 1.23 -1.58 0.74
N TYR A 21 0.21 -1.97 -0.01
CA TYR A 21 0.38 -2.38 -1.41
C TYR A 21 0.40 -1.22 -2.42
N ALA A 22 -0.03 -0.02 -2.04
CA ALA A 22 0.18 1.18 -2.87
C ALA A 22 1.65 1.62 -2.95
N ARG A 23 2.51 1.11 -2.06
CA ARG A 23 3.94 1.45 -1.99
C ARG A 23 4.82 0.50 -2.81
N GLU A 24 4.25 -0.58 -3.29
CA GLU A 24 4.99 -1.54 -4.10
C GLU A 24 4.93 -1.15 -5.58
N PRO A 25 6.05 -1.28 -6.32
CA PRO A 25 6.00 -1.17 -7.76
C PRO A 25 5.06 -2.26 -8.29
N GLY A 26 3.99 -1.86 -9.00
CA GLY A 26 3.10 -2.82 -9.64
C GLY A 26 3.87 -3.74 -10.59
N PRO A 27 3.32 -4.91 -10.96
CA PRO A 27 3.96 -5.79 -11.93
C PRO A 27 4.13 -5.04 -13.27
N ASN A 28 5.37 -4.61 -13.52
CA ASN A 28 5.92 -4.10 -14.77
C ASN A 28 5.00 -3.19 -15.62
N ARG A 29 5.06 -1.87 -15.40
CA ARG A 29 4.82 -0.91 -16.49
C ARG A 29 6.18 -0.66 -17.14
N ALA A 30 6.44 -1.30 -18.27
CA ALA A 30 7.65 -1.07 -19.05
C ALA A 30 7.86 0.45 -19.22
N PRO A 31 9.10 0.97 -19.09
CA PRO A 31 9.38 2.37 -19.39
C PRO A 31 8.97 2.60 -20.85
N GLY A 32 8.11 3.61 -21.06
CA GLY A 32 7.52 3.89 -22.35
C GLY A 32 8.58 3.91 -23.45
N THR A 33 8.40 3.05 -24.44
CA THR A 33 9.02 3.16 -25.75
C THR A 33 8.69 4.57 -26.25
N LYS A 34 9.71 5.43 -26.30
CA LYS A 34 9.60 6.68 -27.04
C LYS A 34 9.35 6.29 -28.49
N GLN A 35 8.15 6.60 -29.00
CA GLN A 35 7.87 6.58 -30.42
C GLN A 35 8.77 7.65 -31.05
N GLN A 36 9.93 7.25 -31.57
CA GLN A 36 10.74 8.11 -32.43
C GLN A 36 10.04 8.15 -33.78
N SER A 37 9.55 9.35 -34.12
CA SER A 37 9.12 9.72 -35.46
C SER A 37 10.34 9.70 -36.38
N ASP A 38 10.26 8.85 -37.38
CA ASP A 38 11.21 8.71 -38.48
C ASP A 38 11.10 9.92 -39.42
N THR A 39 12.17 10.72 -39.50
CA THR A 39 12.44 11.69 -40.56
C THR A 39 13.93 11.55 -40.87
N GLY A 40 14.25 11.25 -42.13
CA GLY A 40 15.50 10.61 -42.52
C GLY A 40 16.68 11.51 -42.89
N GLN A 41 17.69 10.83 -43.46
CA GLN A 41 18.82 11.32 -44.30
C GLN A 41 19.88 12.18 -43.56
N GLU A 42 21.22 12.00 -43.63
CA GLU A 42 22.18 11.50 -44.64
C GLU A 42 23.58 11.18 -44.00
N LEU A 43 24.23 10.12 -44.51
CA LEU A 43 25.62 9.92 -44.99
C LEU A 43 26.87 10.65 -44.41
N HIS A 44 27.87 9.85 -43.96
CA HIS A 44 29.36 9.87 -44.21
C HIS A 44 30.07 9.03 -43.11
N THR A 45 30.70 7.87 -43.35
CA THR A 45 32.11 7.56 -43.77
C THR A 45 33.15 8.37 -42.97
N GLU A 46 34.06 7.80 -42.16
CA GLU A 46 35.38 7.14 -42.42
C GLU A 46 35.90 6.54 -41.06
N GLN A 47 36.44 5.30 -40.97
CA GLN A 47 37.88 4.90 -40.96
C GLN A 47 38.75 5.67 -39.92
N GLU A 48 39.60 5.13 -39.03
CA GLU A 48 40.56 3.99 -39.08
C GLU A 48 41.25 3.78 -37.69
N THR A 49 41.81 2.57 -37.47
CA THR A 49 43.02 2.14 -36.70
C THR A 49 43.25 2.56 -35.23
N ASP A 50 43.46 1.66 -34.25
CA ASP A 50 44.51 0.62 -34.03
C ASP A 50 45.75 1.13 -33.24
N THR A 51 46.23 0.23 -32.37
CA THR A 51 47.51 0.13 -31.64
C THR A 51 47.73 0.85 -30.30
N GLY A 52 48.21 0.06 -29.32
CA GLY A 52 48.90 0.58 -28.12
C GLY A 52 48.90 -0.36 -26.92
N GLN A 53 49.75 -1.40 -26.94
CA GLN A 53 49.98 -2.37 -25.86
C GLN A 53 51.03 -1.92 -24.82
N GLY A 54 50.71 -2.12 -23.53
CA GLY A 54 51.59 -2.55 -22.41
C GLY A 54 52.64 -1.57 -21.85
N PRO A 55 53.42 -1.94 -20.80
CA PRO A 55 53.21 -3.00 -19.79
C PRO A 55 53.50 -2.55 -18.32
N ASP A 56 53.15 -3.46 -17.38
CA ASP A 56 53.73 -3.79 -16.06
C ASP A 56 54.51 -2.75 -15.23
N ALA A 57 54.02 -2.51 -14.00
CA ALA A 57 54.86 -2.11 -12.87
C ALA A 57 54.39 -2.77 -11.57
N GLU A 58 55.20 -3.74 -11.16
CA GLU A 58 55.16 -4.52 -9.94
C GLU A 58 55.62 -3.65 -8.76
N GLN A 59 54.79 -3.49 -7.71
CA GLN A 59 55.22 -2.94 -6.42
C GLN A 59 54.86 -3.89 -5.28
N ARG A 60 55.91 -4.26 -4.55
CA ARG A 60 55.96 -5.19 -3.41
C ARG A 60 55.23 -4.63 -2.16
N PRO A 61 54.80 -5.49 -1.22
CA PRO A 61 53.90 -5.11 -0.13
C PRO A 61 54.65 -4.53 1.08
N ASP A 62 54.06 -3.53 1.74
CA ASP A 62 54.47 -3.02 3.05
C ASP A 62 53.43 -3.44 4.11
N PRO A 63 53.84 -3.97 5.29
CA PRO A 63 52.94 -4.62 6.23
C PRO A 63 52.40 -3.64 7.27
N GLY A 64 51.15 -3.87 7.69
CA GLY A 64 50.65 -3.34 8.97
C GLY A 64 49.60 -2.25 8.84
N ARG A 65 48.36 -2.66 8.53
CA ARG A 65 47.19 -2.02 9.14
C ARG A 65 46.08 -3.05 9.30
N GLN A 66 45.76 -3.36 10.55
CA GLN A 66 44.68 -4.26 10.92
C GLN A 66 43.35 -3.68 10.43
N THR A 67 42.83 -4.25 9.34
CA THR A 67 41.44 -4.03 8.91
C THR A 67 40.55 -4.96 9.70
N GLY A 68 39.70 -4.39 10.56
CA GLY A 68 38.58 -5.10 11.18
C GLY A 68 37.66 -5.71 10.11
N PRO A 69 36.77 -6.65 10.49
CA PRO A 69 36.04 -7.47 9.54
C PRO A 69 35.22 -6.58 8.59
N GLN A 70 35.59 -6.59 7.31
CA GLN A 70 34.79 -6.05 6.23
C GLN A 70 33.54 -6.91 6.11
N GLN A 71 32.47 -6.49 6.77
CA GLN A 71 31.12 -6.97 6.46
C GLN A 71 30.79 -6.46 5.06
N GLN A 72 30.90 -7.35 4.09
CA GLN A 72 30.33 -7.18 2.76
C GLN A 72 28.82 -7.02 2.95
N THR A 73 28.34 -5.78 2.93
CA THR A 73 26.92 -5.48 2.84
C THR A 73 26.49 -5.88 1.43
N GLY A 74 26.03 -7.13 1.29
CA GLY A 74 25.24 -7.55 0.13
C GLY A 74 24.03 -6.64 -0.05
N PRO A 75 23.39 -6.64 -1.22
CA PRO A 75 22.34 -5.68 -1.54
C PRO A 75 21.24 -5.77 -0.48
N GLU A 76 21.07 -4.69 0.30
CA GLU A 76 19.93 -4.53 1.20
C GLU A 76 18.65 -4.66 0.37
N GLN A 77 18.07 -5.85 0.40
CA GLN A 77 16.78 -6.12 -0.19
C GLN A 77 15.77 -5.24 0.56
N ARG A 78 15.34 -4.18 -0.10
CA ARG A 78 14.36 -3.23 0.41
C ARG A 78 12.99 -3.92 0.38
N THR A 79 12.72 -4.73 1.41
CA THR A 79 11.47 -5.46 1.63
C THR A 79 10.35 -4.48 1.99
N GLY A 80 9.63 -3.98 0.98
CA GLY A 80 8.22 -3.63 1.20
C GLY A 80 7.45 -4.90 1.59
N PRO A 81 6.34 -4.82 2.36
CA PRO A 81 5.77 -6.01 2.98
C PRO A 81 5.06 -6.89 1.94
N SER A 82 5.82 -7.80 1.34
CA SER A 82 5.27 -8.95 0.60
C SER A 82 4.35 -9.80 1.48
N ASP A 83 4.56 -9.76 2.80
CA ASP A 83 3.78 -10.44 3.81
C ASP A 83 2.94 -9.47 4.66
N PRO A 84 1.59 -9.55 4.61
CA PRO A 84 0.71 -8.71 5.42
C PRO A 84 0.51 -9.25 6.85
N SER A 85 1.18 -10.33 7.26
CA SER A 85 0.97 -10.98 8.57
C SER A 85 1.09 -10.01 9.75
N ALA A 86 2.04 -9.07 9.72
CA ALA A 86 2.18 -8.05 10.77
C ALA A 86 0.95 -7.12 10.86
N LEU A 87 0.31 -6.81 9.74
CA LEU A 87 -0.92 -6.00 9.71
C LEU A 87 -2.12 -6.77 10.24
N LEU A 88 -2.22 -8.06 9.90
CA LEU A 88 -3.27 -8.94 10.41
C LEU A 88 -3.17 -9.10 11.93
N ALA A 89 -1.96 -9.38 12.42
CA ALA A 89 -1.69 -9.49 13.86
C ALA A 89 -1.99 -8.19 14.62
N ALA A 90 -1.58 -7.03 14.08
CA ALA A 90 -1.86 -5.73 14.68
C ALA A 90 -3.36 -5.40 14.80
N ARG A 91 -4.22 -6.13 14.06
CA ARG A 91 -5.68 -5.98 14.05
C ARG A 91 -6.42 -7.10 14.76
N GLY A 92 -5.70 -7.96 15.49
CA GLY A 92 -6.29 -9.08 16.23
C GLY A 92 -6.78 -10.23 15.35
N ILE A 93 -6.40 -10.27 14.07
CA ILE A 93 -6.67 -11.39 13.17
C ILE A 93 -5.53 -12.40 13.34
N VAL A 94 -5.65 -13.21 14.39
CA VAL A 94 -4.65 -14.20 14.81
C VAL A 94 -4.81 -15.52 14.04
N ASP A 95 -3.72 -16.29 13.90
CA ASP A 95 -3.67 -17.62 13.26
C ASP A 95 -3.89 -17.68 11.72
N HIS A 96 -3.66 -16.57 11.02
CA HIS A 96 -3.85 -16.47 9.56
C HIS A 96 -2.51 -16.37 8.82
N ALA A 97 -1.64 -17.37 8.98
CA ALA A 97 -0.45 -17.47 8.13
C ALA A 97 -0.87 -17.59 6.66
N LEU A 98 -0.54 -16.60 5.85
CA LEU A 98 -0.89 -16.59 4.44
C LEU A 98 0.18 -17.32 3.63
N THR A 99 -0.25 -18.26 2.79
CA THR A 99 0.60 -18.78 1.72
C THR A 99 0.95 -17.67 0.71
N PRO A 100 2.02 -17.81 -0.08
CA PRO A 100 2.34 -16.84 -1.13
C PRO A 100 1.21 -16.60 -2.14
N ALA A 101 0.37 -17.60 -2.41
CA ALA A 101 -0.81 -17.44 -3.25
C ALA A 101 -1.85 -16.53 -2.59
N GLN A 102 -2.15 -16.78 -1.32
CA GLN A 102 -3.07 -15.96 -0.53
C GLN A 102 -2.57 -14.52 -0.35
N GLN A 103 -1.27 -14.31 -0.22
CA GLN A 103 -0.69 -12.95 -0.20
C GLN A 103 -0.94 -12.21 -1.53
N ARG A 104 -0.81 -12.89 -2.68
CA ARG A 104 -1.17 -12.31 -3.98
C ARG A 104 -2.65 -11.97 -4.07
N ASP A 105 -3.52 -12.83 -3.56
CA ASP A 105 -4.96 -12.59 -3.53
C ASP A 105 -5.32 -11.37 -2.65
N VAL A 106 -4.72 -11.27 -1.46
CA VAL A 106 -4.92 -10.14 -0.55
C VAL A 106 -4.39 -8.83 -1.16
N ARG A 107 -3.28 -8.89 -1.90
CA ARG A 107 -2.76 -7.75 -2.67
C ARG A 107 -3.72 -7.31 -3.78
N ALA A 108 -4.19 -8.25 -4.60
CA ALA A 108 -5.17 -7.96 -5.64
C ALA A 108 -6.46 -7.36 -5.04
N TRP A 109 -6.88 -7.89 -3.90
CA TRP A 109 -8.00 -7.38 -3.13
C TRP A 109 -7.78 -5.95 -2.62
N ALA A 110 -6.60 -5.63 -2.10
CA ALA A 110 -6.28 -4.28 -1.64
C ALA A 110 -6.38 -3.24 -2.77
N HIS A 111 -5.99 -3.58 -3.99
CA HIS A 111 -6.18 -2.70 -5.14
C HIS A 111 -7.66 -2.42 -5.43
N ARG A 112 -8.55 -3.38 -5.14
CA ARG A 112 -10.00 -3.22 -5.31
C ARG A 112 -10.68 -2.49 -4.16
N LEU A 113 -10.12 -2.55 -2.96
CA LEU A 113 -10.55 -1.72 -1.82
C LEU A 113 -10.20 -0.24 -2.04
N ALA A 114 -9.09 0.06 -2.71
CA ALA A 114 -8.55 1.41 -2.82
C ALA A 114 -9.53 2.48 -3.35
N PRO A 115 -10.39 2.21 -4.37
CA PRO A 115 -11.39 3.16 -4.86
C PRO A 115 -12.51 3.47 -3.86
N CYS A 116 -12.73 2.65 -2.84
CA CYS A 116 -13.76 2.92 -1.81
C CYS A 116 -13.40 4.12 -0.91
N PHE A 117 -12.14 4.57 -0.96
CA PHE A 117 -11.61 5.67 -0.16
C PHE A 117 -11.47 6.98 -0.94
N GLY A 118 -11.79 8.08 -0.27
CA GLY A 118 -11.72 9.43 -0.80
C GLY A 118 -13.08 9.96 -1.27
N PRO A 119 -13.14 11.23 -1.73
CA PRO A 119 -14.38 11.86 -2.18
C PRO A 119 -14.99 11.11 -3.36
N GLN A 120 -16.26 10.72 -3.25
CA GLN A 120 -17.06 10.09 -4.29
C GLN A 120 -18.55 10.20 -3.91
N ASP A 121 -19.43 9.96 -4.88
CA ASP A 121 -20.87 9.89 -4.65
C ASP A 121 -21.24 8.71 -3.72
N LEU A 122 -22.28 8.88 -2.91
CA LEU A 122 -22.70 7.85 -1.96
C LEU A 122 -23.22 6.59 -2.69
N ALA A 123 -24.00 6.75 -3.76
CA ALA A 123 -24.52 5.62 -4.52
C ALA A 123 -23.39 4.87 -5.23
N GLU A 124 -22.41 5.59 -5.77
CA GLU A 124 -21.20 4.98 -6.34
C GLU A 124 -20.44 4.15 -5.29
N ARG A 125 -20.22 4.70 -4.09
CA ARG A 125 -19.55 3.98 -3.01
C ARG A 125 -20.33 2.73 -2.61
N CYS A 126 -21.65 2.84 -2.45
CA CYS A 126 -22.50 1.70 -2.12
C CYS A 126 -22.44 0.62 -3.19
N ALA A 127 -22.49 0.99 -4.48
CA ALA A 127 -22.37 0.03 -5.58
C ALA A 127 -21.02 -0.72 -5.57
N ARG A 128 -19.92 0.00 -5.33
CA ARG A 128 -18.58 -0.60 -5.19
C ARG A 128 -18.51 -1.58 -4.02
N LEU A 129 -19.04 -1.19 -2.86
CA LEU A 129 -19.04 -2.04 -1.67
C LEU A 129 -19.95 -3.26 -1.84
N ASN A 130 -21.11 -3.12 -2.48
CA ASN A 130 -21.98 -4.25 -2.79
C ASN A 130 -21.25 -5.27 -3.69
N ALA A 131 -20.58 -4.81 -4.75
CA ALA A 131 -19.80 -5.72 -5.60
C ALA A 131 -18.67 -6.46 -4.84
N LEU A 132 -18.04 -5.81 -3.86
CA LEU A 132 -17.05 -6.46 -3.00
C LEU A 132 -17.69 -7.45 -2.01
N LEU A 133 -18.86 -7.10 -1.46
CA LEU A 133 -19.61 -7.96 -0.55
C LEU A 133 -20.12 -9.21 -1.28
N ASP A 134 -20.67 -9.06 -2.49
CA ASP A 134 -21.21 -10.16 -3.30
C ASP A 134 -20.13 -11.20 -3.64
N GLU A 135 -18.89 -10.75 -3.85
CA GLU A 135 -17.77 -11.67 -4.13
C GLU A 135 -17.17 -12.30 -2.88
N ALA A 136 -16.99 -11.49 -1.82
CA ALA A 136 -16.19 -11.91 -0.67
C ALA A 136 -17.02 -12.51 0.47
N SER A 137 -18.29 -12.13 0.57
CA SER A 137 -19.14 -12.52 1.70
C SER A 137 -19.91 -13.79 1.38
N SER A 138 -19.95 -14.65 2.38
CA SER A 138 -20.86 -15.79 2.46
C SER A 138 -22.17 -15.38 3.16
N ARG A 139 -23.05 -16.36 3.37
CA ARG A 139 -24.26 -16.17 4.20
C ARG A 139 -23.85 -15.76 5.62
N PRO A 140 -24.25 -14.57 6.11
CA PRO A 140 -23.89 -14.11 7.45
C PRO A 140 -24.37 -15.08 8.52
N ARG A 141 -23.52 -15.31 9.52
CA ARG A 141 -23.82 -16.16 10.68
C ARG A 141 -23.27 -15.54 11.94
N ILE A 142 -23.91 -15.78 13.08
CA ILE A 142 -23.41 -15.32 14.38
C ILE A 142 -22.43 -16.36 14.90
N ALA A 143 -21.25 -15.90 15.32
CA ALA A 143 -20.26 -16.68 16.02
C ALA A 143 -20.04 -16.10 17.43
N LEU A 144 -19.63 -16.97 18.34
CA LEU A 144 -19.30 -16.61 19.72
C LEU A 144 -17.80 -16.90 19.92
N HIS A 145 -16.99 -15.84 19.95
CA HIS A 145 -15.58 -15.93 20.36
C HIS A 145 -15.45 -15.15 21.68
N ASP A 146 -14.74 -15.73 22.64
CA ASP A 146 -14.44 -15.10 23.93
C ASP A 146 -15.69 -14.55 24.67
N GLY A 147 -16.83 -15.25 24.51
CA GLY A 147 -18.10 -14.87 25.11
C GLY A 147 -18.82 -13.68 24.45
N THR A 148 -18.31 -13.13 23.35
CA THR A 148 -18.91 -11.99 22.64
C THR A 148 -19.47 -12.39 21.26
N PRO A 149 -20.79 -12.22 21.01
CA PRO A 149 -21.38 -12.56 19.72
C PRO A 149 -20.98 -11.55 18.64
N HIS A 150 -20.61 -12.04 17.47
CA HIS A 150 -20.27 -11.22 16.31
C HIS A 150 -20.61 -11.94 14.99
N PHE A 151 -20.77 -11.16 13.92
CA PHE A 151 -21.04 -11.73 12.60
C PHE A 151 -19.76 -12.29 11.97
N HIS A 152 -19.84 -13.52 11.45
CA HIS A 152 -18.92 -14.07 10.48
C HIS A 152 -19.46 -13.82 9.09
N TYR A 153 -18.64 -13.23 8.24
CA TYR A 153 -18.96 -12.95 6.84
C TYR A 153 -18.31 -13.95 5.88
N SER A 154 -17.32 -14.71 6.31
CA SER A 154 -16.70 -15.76 5.49
C SER A 154 -17.30 -17.14 5.73
N ALA A 155 -17.23 -18.00 4.71
CA ALA A 155 -17.79 -19.35 4.79
C ALA A 155 -17.03 -20.19 5.83
N PRO A 156 -17.69 -21.12 6.55
CA PRO A 156 -16.99 -22.08 7.39
C PRO A 156 -15.90 -22.83 6.60
N GLY A 157 -14.69 -22.91 7.16
CA GLY A 157 -13.54 -23.54 6.47
C GLY A 157 -12.95 -22.72 5.33
N SER A 158 -13.38 -21.46 5.13
CA SER A 158 -12.74 -20.56 4.18
C SER A 158 -11.28 -20.35 4.54
N ASP A 159 -10.45 -20.19 3.52
CA ASP A 159 -9.05 -19.89 3.74
C ASP A 159 -8.83 -18.47 4.29
N ALA A 160 -7.61 -18.20 4.74
CA ALA A 160 -7.27 -16.95 5.41
C ALA A 160 -7.42 -15.71 4.49
N ALA A 161 -7.14 -15.85 3.19
CA ALA A 161 -7.36 -14.75 2.24
C ALA A 161 -8.84 -14.43 2.10
N ALA A 162 -9.70 -15.45 1.92
CA ALA A 162 -11.14 -15.27 1.85
C ALA A 162 -11.71 -14.62 3.12
N HIS A 163 -11.20 -15.00 4.30
CA HIS A 163 -11.55 -14.37 5.56
C HIS A 163 -11.20 -12.87 5.58
N VAL A 164 -9.97 -12.50 5.18
CA VAL A 164 -9.54 -11.10 5.06
C VAL A 164 -10.42 -10.31 4.09
N ARG A 165 -10.77 -10.90 2.93
CA ARG A 165 -11.65 -10.24 1.95
C ARG A 165 -13.02 -9.95 2.54
N ALA A 166 -13.66 -10.95 3.14
CA ALA A 166 -14.99 -10.84 3.72
C ALA A 166 -15.03 -9.80 4.85
N LEU A 167 -14.07 -9.87 5.77
CA LEU A 167 -13.96 -8.94 6.89
C LEU A 167 -13.78 -7.50 6.42
N THR A 168 -12.84 -7.25 5.50
CA THR A 168 -12.55 -5.88 5.06
C THR A 168 -13.70 -5.27 4.26
N ALA A 169 -14.40 -6.04 3.41
CA ALA A 169 -15.63 -5.58 2.75
C ALA A 169 -16.71 -5.20 3.78
N ALA A 170 -17.01 -6.09 4.71
CA ALA A 170 -18.01 -5.87 5.75
C ALA A 170 -17.65 -4.70 6.68
N GLY A 171 -16.36 -4.54 7.01
CA GLY A 171 -15.84 -3.43 7.80
C GLY A 171 -16.10 -2.08 7.11
N LEU A 172 -15.74 -1.95 5.83
CA LEU A 172 -16.01 -0.72 5.08
C LEU A 172 -17.50 -0.43 4.95
N ALA A 173 -18.32 -1.45 4.67
CA ALA A 173 -19.77 -1.32 4.63
C ALA A 173 -20.35 -0.84 5.97
N SER A 174 -19.83 -1.37 7.08
CA SER A 174 -20.25 -0.95 8.42
C SER A 174 -19.98 0.53 8.69
N ILE A 175 -18.85 1.07 8.23
CA ILE A 175 -18.56 2.52 8.32
C ILE A 175 -19.59 3.34 7.52
N VAL A 176 -19.93 2.89 6.31
CA VAL A 176 -20.90 3.58 5.45
C VAL A 176 -22.31 3.55 6.06
N CYS A 177 -22.74 2.41 6.60
CA CYS A 177 -24.11 2.24 7.12
C CYS A 177 -24.32 2.82 8.53
N HIS A 178 -23.31 2.75 9.41
CA HIS A 178 -23.50 3.03 10.84
C HIS A 178 -22.72 4.24 11.35
N ALA A 179 -21.86 4.83 10.53
CA ALA A 179 -21.12 6.04 10.89
C ALA A 179 -21.40 7.15 9.88
N ASP A 180 -20.42 7.45 9.01
CA ASP A 180 -20.58 8.42 7.93
C ASP A 180 -19.60 8.00 6.83
N ALA A 181 -20.10 7.90 5.60
CA ALA A 181 -19.30 7.44 4.47
C ALA A 181 -18.06 8.31 4.23
N ARG A 182 -18.10 9.60 4.58
CA ARG A 182 -16.95 10.54 4.49
C ARG A 182 -15.78 10.14 5.40
N ARG A 183 -15.99 9.25 6.36
CA ARG A 183 -14.91 8.69 7.19
C ARG A 183 -13.96 7.79 6.40
N LEU A 184 -14.34 7.32 5.21
CA LEU A 184 -13.44 6.63 4.29
C LEU A 184 -12.67 7.67 3.46
N GLY A 185 -11.57 8.16 4.02
CA GLY A 185 -10.85 9.32 3.51
C GLY A 185 -9.61 8.99 2.68
N ARG A 186 -9.18 9.96 1.89
CA ARG A 186 -7.87 10.02 1.23
C ARG A 186 -7.15 11.29 1.66
N CYS A 187 -5.85 11.19 1.92
CA CYS A 187 -5.06 12.29 2.44
C CYS A 187 -5.08 13.49 1.48
N ALA A 188 -5.51 14.65 1.98
CA ALA A 188 -5.59 15.89 1.19
C ALA A 188 -4.21 16.45 0.78
N ARG A 189 -3.14 16.07 1.48
CA ARG A 189 -1.77 16.50 1.14
C ARG A 189 -1.29 15.84 -0.14
N THR A 190 -0.92 16.62 -1.15
CA THR A 190 -0.23 16.13 -2.36
C THR A 190 1.30 16.09 -2.13
N PRO A 191 2.01 15.03 -2.56
CA PRO A 191 1.56 13.84 -3.29
C PRO A 191 1.31 12.61 -2.37
N CYS A 192 0.80 12.78 -1.14
CA CYS A 192 0.72 11.68 -0.17
C CYS A 192 -0.20 10.53 -0.63
N GLY A 193 -1.43 10.84 -1.06
CA GLY A 193 -2.37 9.86 -1.61
C GLY A 193 -2.86 8.73 -0.69
N ARG A 194 -2.30 8.57 0.52
CA ARG A 194 -2.66 7.52 1.49
C ARG A 194 -4.13 7.58 1.89
N VAL A 195 -4.74 6.42 2.08
CA VAL A 195 -6.12 6.28 2.56
C VAL A 195 -6.16 6.17 4.08
N PHE A 196 -7.30 6.49 4.68
CA PHE A 196 -7.53 6.35 6.12
C PHE A 196 -9.01 6.14 6.44
N VAL A 197 -9.27 5.54 7.61
CA VAL A 197 -10.58 5.59 8.27
C VAL A 197 -10.54 6.68 9.34
N ASP A 198 -11.51 7.60 9.32
CA ASP A 198 -11.62 8.66 10.32
C ASP A 198 -12.31 8.15 11.58
N THR A 199 -11.50 7.82 12.58
CA THR A 199 -11.94 7.41 13.91
C THR A 199 -12.09 8.58 14.88
N SER A 200 -11.84 9.82 14.44
CA SER A 200 -11.97 11.00 15.28
C SER A 200 -13.42 11.23 15.69
N ARG A 201 -13.60 11.83 16.87
CA ARG A 201 -14.92 12.23 17.38
C ARG A 201 -15.68 13.09 16.36
N ALA A 202 -14.97 14.00 15.69
CA ALA A 202 -15.56 14.98 14.80
C ALA A 202 -15.89 14.47 13.39
N GLY A 203 -15.25 13.40 12.90
CA GLY A 203 -15.54 12.84 11.57
C GLY A 203 -15.17 13.77 10.40
N ARG A 204 -14.21 14.67 10.60
CA ARG A 204 -13.78 15.69 9.61
C ARG A 204 -12.27 15.67 9.34
N ARG A 205 -11.59 14.56 9.63
CA ARG A 205 -10.15 14.41 9.37
C ARG A 205 -9.88 14.52 7.86
N ALA A 206 -8.98 15.41 7.49
CA ALA A 206 -8.55 15.60 6.08
C ALA A 206 -7.20 14.93 5.75
N TYR A 207 -6.38 14.62 6.76
CA TYR A 207 -5.00 14.14 6.59
C TYR A 207 -4.81 12.76 7.20
N CYS A 208 -4.01 11.90 6.54
CA CYS A 208 -3.71 10.57 7.08
C CYS A 208 -2.82 10.60 8.33
N SER A 209 -2.20 11.73 8.68
CA SER A 209 -1.43 11.87 9.91
C SER A 209 -1.24 13.33 10.30
N VAL A 210 -0.89 13.57 11.56
CA VAL A 210 -0.48 14.89 12.06
C VAL A 210 0.71 15.43 11.26
N ARG A 211 1.68 14.57 10.92
CA ARG A 211 2.81 14.94 10.05
C ARG A 211 2.35 15.48 8.70
N CYS A 212 1.37 14.85 8.05
CA CYS A 212 0.84 15.36 6.78
C CYS A 212 0.11 16.69 6.94
N ALA A 213 -0.67 16.85 8.01
CA ALA A 213 -1.35 18.11 8.31
C ALA A 213 -0.34 19.26 8.53
N ASN A 214 0.70 19.04 9.33
CA ASN A 214 1.74 20.03 9.61
C ASN A 214 2.53 20.39 8.34
N ASN A 215 2.92 19.39 7.55
CA ASN A 215 3.66 19.62 6.31
C ASN A 215 2.84 20.44 5.31
N ASP A 216 1.55 20.18 5.19
CA ASP A 216 0.65 20.97 4.33
C ASP A 216 0.52 22.41 4.83
N ALA A 217 0.31 22.60 6.13
CA ALA A 217 0.22 23.94 6.73
C ALA A 217 1.48 24.77 6.50
N VAL A 218 2.66 24.18 6.66
CA VAL A 218 3.95 24.85 6.38
C VAL A 218 4.08 25.21 4.90
N ALA A 219 3.69 24.31 3.98
CA ALA A 219 3.74 24.58 2.55
C ALA A 219 2.83 25.77 2.17
N ARG A 220 1.59 25.79 2.67
CA ARG A 220 0.66 26.92 2.46
C ARG A 220 1.21 28.23 3.01
N HIS A 221 1.77 28.22 4.22
CA HIS A 221 2.38 29.39 4.83
C HIS A 221 3.55 29.96 4.00
N ARG A 222 4.42 29.08 3.46
CA ARG A 222 5.53 29.49 2.59
C ARG A 222 5.04 30.07 1.27
N ALA A 223 4.00 29.50 0.67
CA ALA A 223 3.40 30.01 -0.57
C ALA A 223 2.84 31.43 -0.40
N THR A 224 2.20 31.71 0.75
CA THR A 224 1.67 33.05 1.06
C THR A 224 2.74 34.10 1.42
N ARG A 225 3.98 33.68 1.66
CA ARG A 225 5.09 34.57 2.09
C ARG A 225 6.14 34.83 1.02
N ARG A 226 6.02 34.28 -0.19
CA ARG A 226 6.88 34.70 -1.31
C ARG A 226 6.45 36.12 -1.72
N PRO A 227 7.33 37.14 -1.64
CA PRO A 227 7.05 38.42 -2.25
C PRO A 227 6.79 38.19 -3.73
N GLY A 228 5.74 38.82 -4.27
CA GLY A 228 5.51 38.92 -5.71
C GLY A 228 6.61 39.72 -6.39
#